data_AF-U4VHM5-F1
#
_entry.id   AF-U4VHM5-F1
#
_cell.length_a   1.000
_cell.length_b   1.000
_cell.length_c   1.000
_cell.angle_alpha   90.00
_cell.angle_beta   90.00
_cell.angle_gamma   90.00
#
_symmetry.space_group_name_H-M   'P 1'
#
loop_
_entity.id
_entity.type
_entity.pdbx_description
1 polymer ?
#
loop_
_entity_poly.entity_id
_entity_poly.type
_entity_poly.pdbx_seq_one_letter_code
_entity_poly.pdbx_strand_id
1 'polypeptide(L)'
;MTTMLKRISSIHALDAFYDLAIIGAGPAGMSAAAEASAAGANVVLFDENTTAGGQIYRGIEHNTNAQRPFLGTDYWRGGKDVLKAFIASNATYVPQALVWSVEPQDGDNNGVDLRVSVSGKSGIVSAHRVIFATGAMERPMPVRGWTLPGVMTVGAAQIALKASGLLPNGNVVLAGTGPLLYMFAAQLLQAGGKVAALLDTTPGANYAKATSRLLSFLFSPYALKGFRFS
;
A
#
# COMPACT_ATOMS: atom_id res chain seq x y z
N MET A 1 26.54 17.94 0.97
CA MET A 1 26.17 16.92 1.98
C MET A 1 25.03 16.12 1.43
N THR A 2 25.22 14.82 1.17
CA THR A 2 24.16 13.94 0.67
C THR A 2 23.16 13.74 1.80
N THR A 3 22.03 14.42 1.70
CA THR A 3 20.88 14.26 2.60
C THR A 3 20.38 12.83 2.48
N MET A 4 20.28 12.13 3.60
CA MET A 4 19.94 10.70 3.64
C MET A 4 18.83 10.49 4.67
N LEU A 5 17.85 9.68 4.30
CA LEU A 5 16.71 9.33 5.15
C LEU A 5 17.17 8.89 6.56
N LYS A 6 16.62 9.52 7.60
CA LYS A 6 16.92 9.17 8.99
C LYS A 6 16.04 8.00 9.42
N ARG A 7 16.59 6.79 9.51
CA ARG A 7 15.85 5.62 10.02
C ARG A 7 15.96 5.54 11.56
N ILE A 8 14.83 5.54 12.24
CA ILE A 8 14.74 5.49 13.71
C ILE A 8 13.94 4.28 14.16
N SER A 9 14.42 3.57 15.18
CA SER A 9 13.79 2.37 15.76
C SER A 9 13.42 2.52 17.24
N SER A 10 13.60 3.71 17.81
CA SER A 10 13.32 4.02 19.21
C SER A 10 12.54 5.32 19.32
N ILE A 11 11.47 5.30 20.11
CA ILE A 11 10.65 6.49 20.40
C ILE A 11 11.46 7.65 21.00
N HIS A 12 12.54 7.35 21.74
CA HIS A 12 13.36 8.37 22.42
C HIS A 12 14.30 9.14 21.48
N ALA A 13 14.48 8.66 20.25
CA ALA A 13 15.30 9.32 19.25
C ALA A 13 14.46 10.26 18.35
N LEU A 14 13.15 10.32 18.56
CA LEU A 14 12.26 11.22 17.83
C LEU A 14 12.34 12.63 18.42
N ASP A 15 12.25 13.62 17.55
CA ASP A 15 11.99 14.99 17.97
C ASP A 15 10.63 15.06 18.69
N ALA A 16 10.52 15.98 19.66
CA ALA A 16 9.27 16.21 20.36
C ALA A 16 8.18 16.80 19.43
N PHE A 17 8.59 17.44 18.33
CA PHE A 17 7.69 18.16 17.43
C PHE A 17 8.13 18.06 15.96
N TYR A 18 7.15 17.90 15.06
CA TYR A 18 7.32 17.88 13.61
C TYR A 18 6.37 18.84 12.91
N ASP A 19 6.75 19.35 11.74
CA ASP A 19 5.83 20.12 10.89
C ASP A 19 4.74 19.22 10.30
N LEU A 20 5.12 17.98 9.94
CA LEU A 20 4.22 17.03 9.32
C LEU A 20 4.49 15.61 9.81
N ALA A 21 3.44 14.95 10.31
CA ALA A 21 3.44 13.51 10.55
C ALA A 21 2.70 12.78 9.42
N ILE A 22 3.25 11.67 8.95
CA ILE A 22 2.67 10.82 7.89
C ILE A 22 2.51 9.41 8.45
N ILE A 23 1.31 8.85 8.28
CA ILE A 23 0.99 7.50 8.76
C ILE A 23 0.85 6.57 7.55
N GLY A 24 1.86 5.71 7.33
CA GLY A 24 1.91 4.70 6.27
C GLY A 24 3.01 4.97 5.21
N ALA A 25 3.93 4.03 5.04
CA ALA A 25 5.03 4.03 4.05
C ALA A 25 4.62 3.39 2.72
N GLY A 26 3.36 3.53 2.32
CA GLY A 26 2.91 3.21 0.96
C GLY A 26 3.39 4.26 -0.07
N PRO A 27 3.03 4.10 -1.35
CA PRO A 27 3.39 5.07 -2.39
C PRO A 27 2.96 6.51 -2.07
N ALA A 28 1.75 6.66 -1.50
CA ALA A 28 1.21 7.96 -1.10
C ALA A 28 2.07 8.61 0.00
N GLY A 29 2.38 7.87 1.08
CA GLY A 29 3.16 8.41 2.19
C GLY A 29 4.61 8.66 1.84
N MET A 30 5.26 7.78 1.08
CA MET A 30 6.63 7.99 0.59
C MET A 30 6.72 9.23 -0.30
N SER A 31 5.75 9.43 -1.21
CA SER A 31 5.71 10.61 -2.07
C SER A 31 5.47 11.88 -1.26
N ALA A 32 4.53 11.85 -0.31
CA ALA A 32 4.25 12.98 0.58
C ALA A 32 5.47 13.35 1.44
N ALA A 33 6.20 12.36 1.96
CA ALA A 33 7.41 12.60 2.74
C ALA A 33 8.52 13.23 1.89
N ALA A 34 8.76 12.68 0.70
CA ALA A 34 9.76 13.21 -0.22
C ALA A 34 9.46 14.66 -0.60
N GLU A 35 8.21 14.97 -0.96
CA GLU A 35 7.78 16.31 -1.36
C GLU A 35 7.85 17.31 -0.19
N ALA A 36 7.29 16.96 0.97
CA ALA A 36 7.29 17.85 2.13
C ALA A 36 8.71 18.12 2.66
N SER A 37 9.58 17.11 2.67
CA SER A 37 10.99 17.29 3.03
C SER A 37 11.75 18.13 1.99
N ALA A 38 11.44 18.02 0.70
CA ALA A 38 12.03 18.88 -0.34
C ALA A 38 11.61 20.35 -0.17
N ALA A 39 10.40 20.59 0.36
CA ALA A 39 9.93 21.92 0.74
C ALA A 39 10.52 22.44 2.07
N GLY A 40 11.37 21.65 2.75
CA GLY A 40 12.06 22.05 3.97
C GLY A 40 11.32 21.76 5.28
N ALA A 41 10.18 21.06 5.23
CA ALA A 41 9.45 20.68 6.44
C ALA A 41 10.20 19.61 7.25
N ASN A 42 10.11 19.69 8.59
CA ASN A 42 10.50 18.59 9.46
C ASN A 42 9.42 17.50 9.42
N VAL A 43 9.72 16.37 8.76
CA VAL A 43 8.75 15.32 8.47
C VAL A 43 9.09 14.04 9.24
N VAL A 44 8.08 13.43 9.87
CA VAL A 44 8.14 12.06 10.38
C VAL A 44 7.16 11.17 9.64
N LEU A 45 7.61 9.98 9.23
CA LEU A 45 6.78 8.95 8.62
C LEU A 45 6.83 7.69 9.48
N PHE A 46 5.67 7.23 9.93
CA PHE A 46 5.50 5.98 10.69
C PHE A 46 4.91 4.88 9.80
N ASP A 47 5.41 3.65 9.91
CA ASP A 47 4.82 2.48 9.26
C ASP A 47 4.95 1.22 10.11
N GLU A 48 3.93 0.38 10.11
CA GLU A 48 3.91 -0.87 10.89
C GLU A 48 4.82 -1.97 10.32
N ASN A 49 5.15 -1.92 9.03
CA ASN A 49 5.98 -2.92 8.37
C ASN A 49 7.47 -2.66 8.65
N THR A 50 8.28 -3.70 8.39
CA THR A 50 9.75 -3.64 8.52
C THR A 50 10.41 -2.79 7.43
N THR A 51 9.78 -2.65 6.27
CA THR A 51 10.35 -1.96 5.10
C THR A 51 9.28 -1.11 4.42
N ALA A 52 9.70 -0.02 3.79
CA ALA A 52 8.81 0.86 3.05
C ALA A 52 8.31 0.19 1.75
N GLY A 53 7.18 0.69 1.23
CA GLY A 53 6.58 0.21 -0.01
C GLY A 53 5.09 -0.13 0.07
N GLY A 54 4.56 -0.28 1.29
CA GLY A 54 3.15 -0.66 1.52
C GLY A 54 2.76 -1.95 0.77
N GLN A 55 1.51 -2.03 0.28
CA GLN A 55 1.02 -3.21 -0.46
C GLN A 55 1.49 -3.26 -1.92
N ILE A 56 1.70 -2.09 -2.53
CA ILE A 56 2.02 -2.00 -3.96
C ILE A 56 3.49 -2.33 -4.21
N TYR A 57 4.42 -1.78 -3.41
CA TYR A 57 5.87 -1.98 -3.57
C TYR A 57 6.45 -2.85 -2.44
N ARG A 58 5.67 -3.78 -1.89
CA ARG A 58 6.07 -4.61 -0.74
C ARG A 58 7.41 -5.31 -0.99
N GLY A 59 8.41 -5.02 -0.15
CA GLY A 59 9.75 -5.63 -0.26
C GLY A 59 10.55 -5.18 -1.49
N ILE A 60 10.23 -4.03 -2.09
CA ILE A 60 10.98 -3.50 -3.25
C ILE A 60 12.47 -3.27 -2.98
N GLU A 61 12.86 -3.09 -1.71
CA GLU A 61 14.27 -3.00 -1.28
C GLU A 61 15.02 -4.34 -1.41
N HIS A 62 14.30 -5.47 -1.34
CA HIS A 62 14.90 -6.81 -1.29
C HIS A 62 14.57 -7.69 -2.51
N ASN A 63 13.49 -7.39 -3.23
CA ASN A 63 13.06 -8.15 -4.39
C ASN A 63 13.85 -7.71 -5.64
N THR A 64 14.21 -8.66 -6.49
CA THR A 64 14.77 -8.38 -7.83
C THR A 64 13.81 -8.83 -8.93
N ASN A 65 13.89 -8.18 -10.10
CA ASN A 65 13.06 -8.56 -11.26
C ASN A 65 13.33 -10.01 -11.70
N ALA A 66 14.56 -10.49 -11.53
CA ALA A 66 14.93 -11.87 -11.81
C ALA A 66 14.20 -12.88 -10.90
N GLN A 67 13.94 -12.52 -9.65
CA GLN A 67 13.23 -13.40 -8.70
C GLN A 67 11.71 -13.33 -8.85
N ARG A 68 11.16 -12.21 -9.35
CA ARG A 68 9.70 -11.96 -9.40
C ARG A 68 9.27 -11.22 -10.68
N PRO A 69 9.40 -11.85 -11.86
CA PRO A 69 9.08 -11.21 -13.14
C PRO A 69 7.58 -10.89 -13.31
N PHE A 70 6.70 -11.65 -12.65
CA PHE A 70 5.24 -11.52 -12.71
C PHE A 70 4.67 -10.27 -12.00
N LEU A 71 5.50 -9.46 -11.34
CA LEU A 71 5.06 -8.21 -10.69
C LEU A 71 4.87 -7.05 -11.69
N GLY A 72 5.38 -7.19 -12.92
CA GLY A 72 5.17 -6.22 -14.00
C GLY A 72 6.13 -5.02 -13.97
N THR A 73 6.26 -4.35 -15.11
CA THR A 73 7.22 -3.24 -15.32
C THR A 73 6.87 -1.98 -14.53
N ASP A 74 5.58 -1.71 -14.31
CA ASP A 74 5.10 -0.56 -13.54
C ASP A 74 5.47 -0.65 -12.05
N TYR A 75 5.46 -1.87 -11.49
CA TYR A 75 5.95 -2.14 -10.14
C TYR A 75 7.43 -1.73 -10.01
N TRP A 76 8.24 -2.13 -10.98
CA TRP A 76 9.68 -1.87 -10.96
C TRP A 76 10.07 -0.44 -11.30
N ARG A 77 9.40 0.22 -12.25
CA ARG A 77 9.71 1.60 -12.64
C ARG A 77 9.14 2.61 -11.64
N GLY A 78 7.82 2.62 -11.46
CA GLY A 78 7.17 3.58 -10.55
C GLY A 78 7.61 3.41 -9.10
N GLY A 79 7.81 2.16 -8.66
CA GLY A 79 8.27 1.87 -7.30
C GLY A 79 9.69 2.32 -7.03
N LYS A 80 10.61 2.16 -7.99
CA LYS A 80 12.00 2.59 -7.83
C LYS A 80 12.11 4.10 -7.76
N ASP A 81 11.34 4.84 -8.56
CA ASP A 81 11.40 6.30 -8.57
C ASP A 81 10.88 6.89 -7.25
N VAL A 82 9.72 6.41 -6.78
CA VAL A 82 9.14 6.84 -5.50
C VAL A 82 10.04 6.47 -4.33
N LEU A 83 10.54 5.23 -4.29
CA LEU A 83 11.44 4.78 -3.23
C LEU A 83 12.75 5.57 -3.24
N LYS A 84 13.34 5.80 -4.41
CA LYS A 84 14.60 6.54 -4.55
C LYS A 84 14.44 7.98 -4.04
N ALA A 85 13.35 8.66 -4.41
CA ALA A 85 13.05 10.01 -3.92
C ALA A 85 12.89 10.02 -2.39
N PHE A 86 12.18 9.03 -1.85
CA PHE A 86 12.01 8.90 -0.40
C PHE A 86 13.33 8.63 0.34
N ILE A 87 14.17 7.71 -0.14
CA ILE A 87 15.49 7.41 0.46
C ILE A 87 16.43 8.62 0.41
N ALA A 88 16.34 9.44 -0.64
CA ALA A 88 17.12 10.67 -0.81
C ALA A 88 16.58 11.86 0.01
N SER A 89 15.40 11.73 0.63
CA SER A 89 14.79 12.78 1.45
C SER A 89 15.45 12.90 2.83
N ASN A 90 15.22 14.02 3.51
CA ASN A 90 15.61 14.24 4.90
C ASN A 90 14.56 13.80 5.92
N ALA A 91 13.50 13.13 5.49
CA ALA A 91 12.44 12.69 6.39
C ALA A 91 12.99 11.73 7.46
N THR A 92 12.37 11.76 8.63
CA THR A 92 12.53 10.74 9.65
C THR A 92 11.59 9.58 9.35
N TYR A 93 12.14 8.39 9.10
CA TYR A 93 11.37 7.18 8.87
C TYR A 93 11.44 6.24 10.07
N VAL A 94 10.27 5.84 10.56
CA VAL A 94 10.12 4.98 11.73
C VAL A 94 9.37 3.70 11.31
N PRO A 95 10.09 2.64 10.87
CA PRO A 95 9.47 1.34 10.61
C PRO A 95 9.05 0.67 11.92
N GLN A 96 8.19 -0.34 11.82
CA GLN A 96 7.65 -1.08 12.98
C GLN A 96 7.04 -0.14 14.04
N ALA A 97 6.40 0.93 13.57
CA ALA A 97 5.73 1.92 14.38
C ALA A 97 4.22 1.86 14.17
N LEU A 98 3.47 1.67 15.26
CA LEU A 98 2.02 1.71 15.26
C LEU A 98 1.54 3.04 15.83
N VAL A 99 0.90 3.86 15.01
CA VAL A 99 0.13 5.01 15.48
C VAL A 99 -1.29 4.51 15.77
N TRP A 100 -1.71 4.54 17.04
CA TRP A 100 -3.04 4.03 17.44
C TRP A 100 -4.04 5.12 17.80
N SER A 101 -3.58 6.35 18.04
CA SER A 101 -4.45 7.51 18.25
C SER A 101 -3.84 8.77 17.64
N VAL A 102 -4.70 9.62 17.09
CA VAL A 102 -4.38 10.98 16.63
C VAL A 102 -5.46 11.89 17.19
N GLU A 103 -5.05 12.81 18.06
CA GLU A 103 -5.96 13.73 18.75
C GLU A 103 -5.52 15.17 18.48
N PRO A 104 -6.44 16.13 18.37
CA PRO A 104 -6.09 17.55 18.41
C PRO A 104 -5.39 17.88 19.72
N GLN A 105 -4.41 18.78 19.69
CA GLN A 105 -3.84 19.33 20.92
C GLN A 105 -4.86 20.25 21.62
N ASP A 106 -4.92 20.17 22.95
CA ASP A 106 -5.71 21.10 23.76
C ASP A 106 -5.04 22.50 23.79
N GLY A 107 -5.81 23.56 23.51
CA GLY A 107 -5.36 24.96 23.53
C GLY A 107 -5.31 25.65 22.16
N ASP A 108 -4.71 26.84 22.08
CA ASP A 108 -4.61 27.66 20.85
C ASP A 108 -3.58 27.13 19.82
N ASN A 109 -2.77 26.15 20.21
CA ASN A 109 -1.81 25.51 19.32
C ASN A 109 -2.54 24.53 18.41
N ASN A 110 -2.88 24.97 17.20
CA ASN A 110 -3.58 24.25 16.14
C ASN A 110 -2.77 23.05 15.57
N GLY A 111 -2.32 22.14 16.44
CA GLY A 111 -1.52 20.95 16.17
C GLY A 111 -2.24 19.65 16.58
N VAL A 112 -1.55 18.54 16.41
CA VAL A 112 -2.06 17.18 16.68
C VAL A 112 -1.04 16.38 17.48
N ASP A 113 -1.52 15.56 18.41
CA ASP A 113 -0.74 14.59 19.16
C ASP A 113 -0.99 13.18 18.62
N LEU A 114 0.09 12.51 18.22
CA LEU A 114 0.10 11.13 17.78
C LEU A 114 0.58 10.24 18.92
N ARG A 115 -0.22 9.24 19.30
CA ARG A 115 0.20 8.19 20.23
C ARG A 115 0.79 7.03 19.43
N VAL A 116 2.09 6.81 19.60
CA VAL A 116 2.88 5.90 18.77
C VAL A 116 3.54 4.82 19.62
N SER A 117 3.52 3.58 19.12
CA SER A 117 4.29 2.45 19.67
C SER A 117 5.43 2.18 18.72
N VAL A 118 6.67 2.24 19.19
CA VAL A 118 7.85 1.88 18.42
C VAL A 118 8.59 0.80 19.17
N SER A 119 8.74 -0.38 18.57
CA SER A 119 9.45 -1.52 19.18
C SER A 119 8.96 -1.87 20.59
N GLY A 120 7.64 -1.80 20.82
CA GLY A 120 7.01 -2.11 22.12
C GLY A 120 7.07 -1.00 23.17
N LYS A 121 7.64 0.17 22.85
CA LYS A 121 7.62 1.36 23.72
C LYS A 121 6.65 2.39 23.19
N SER A 122 5.81 2.94 24.05
CA SER A 122 4.85 3.99 23.74
C SER A 122 5.43 5.38 23.97
N GLY A 123 4.95 6.35 23.19
CA GLY A 123 5.17 7.78 23.43
C GLY A 123 4.17 8.64 22.68
N ILE A 124 4.26 9.94 22.92
CA ILE A 124 3.48 10.96 22.22
C ILE A 124 4.44 11.75 21.35
N VAL A 125 4.04 11.97 20.10
CA VAL A 125 4.75 12.81 19.13
C VAL A 125 3.79 13.87 18.65
N SER A 126 4.17 15.13 18.75
CA SER A 126 3.33 16.25 18.31
C SER A 126 3.69 16.67 16.89
N ALA A 127 2.69 17.13 16.12
CA ALA A 127 2.93 17.70 14.80
C ALA A 127 1.95 18.84 14.46
N HIS A 128 2.32 19.75 13.56
CA HIS A 128 1.36 20.75 13.06
C HIS A 128 0.25 20.11 12.22
N ARG A 129 0.60 19.17 11.34
CA ARG A 129 -0.35 18.50 10.43
C ARG A 129 -0.09 17.01 10.37
N VAL A 130 -1.13 16.27 9.99
CA VAL A 130 -1.06 14.82 9.77
C VAL A 130 -1.59 14.46 8.39
N ILE A 131 -0.91 13.55 7.71
CA ILE A 131 -1.40 12.87 6.50
C ILE A 131 -1.65 11.40 6.82
N PHE A 132 -2.89 10.96 6.59
CA PHE A 132 -3.27 9.55 6.65
C PHE A 132 -3.00 8.90 5.29
N ALA A 133 -1.94 8.11 5.21
CA ALA A 133 -1.55 7.31 4.06
C ALA A 133 -1.62 5.79 4.39
N THR A 134 -2.58 5.41 5.25
CA THR A 134 -2.73 4.06 5.83
C THR A 134 -3.18 3.00 4.84
N GLY A 135 -3.49 3.39 3.60
CA GLY A 135 -3.93 2.49 2.54
C GLY A 135 -5.40 2.08 2.69
N ALA A 136 -5.72 0.89 2.21
CA ALA A 136 -7.07 0.33 2.27
C ALA A 136 -7.01 -1.14 2.65
N MET A 137 -8.04 -1.60 3.36
CA MET A 137 -8.22 -3.01 3.72
C MET A 137 -9.38 -3.59 2.91
N GLU A 138 -9.25 -4.86 2.53
CA GLU A 138 -10.37 -5.59 1.93
C GLU A 138 -11.47 -5.80 2.96
N ARG A 139 -12.71 -5.61 2.53
CA ARG A 139 -13.89 -5.94 3.33
C ARG A 139 -14.36 -7.35 2.97
N PRO A 140 -14.17 -8.37 3.81
CA PRO A 140 -14.73 -9.68 3.54
C PRO A 140 -16.26 -9.59 3.52
N MET A 141 -16.88 -10.36 2.62
CA MET A 141 -18.34 -10.46 2.54
C MET A 141 -18.80 -11.75 3.23
N PRO A 142 -19.53 -11.67 4.35
CA PRO A 142 -20.04 -12.86 5.02
C PRO A 142 -21.04 -13.59 4.11
N VAL A 143 -20.67 -14.79 3.68
CA VAL A 143 -21.52 -15.73 2.94
C VAL A 143 -21.39 -17.11 3.58
N ARG A 144 -22.41 -17.97 3.49
CA ARG A 144 -22.32 -19.31 4.09
C ARG A 144 -21.03 -20.02 3.66
N GLY A 145 -20.24 -20.48 4.63
CA GLY A 145 -18.95 -21.15 4.39
C GLY A 145 -17.73 -20.22 4.30
N TRP A 146 -17.88 -18.89 4.47
CA TRP A 146 -16.77 -17.93 4.33
C TRP A 146 -15.64 -18.09 5.37
N THR A 147 -15.87 -18.85 6.43
CA THR A 147 -14.89 -19.16 7.50
C THR A 147 -14.27 -20.55 7.35
N LEU A 148 -14.61 -21.31 6.30
CA LEU A 148 -14.07 -22.66 6.11
C LEU A 148 -12.59 -22.61 5.68
N PRO A 149 -11.79 -23.63 6.03
CA PRO A 149 -10.41 -23.75 5.56
C PRO A 149 -10.31 -23.62 4.04
N GLY A 150 -9.34 -22.82 3.58
CA GLY A 150 -9.13 -22.53 2.16
C GLY A 150 -9.86 -21.28 1.66
N VAL A 151 -10.81 -20.72 2.42
CA VAL A 151 -11.41 -19.42 2.11
C VAL A 151 -10.55 -18.30 2.67
N MET A 152 -10.18 -17.35 1.83
CA MET A 152 -9.39 -16.17 2.19
C MET A 152 -9.70 -14.99 1.28
N THR A 153 -9.33 -13.79 1.70
CA THR A 153 -9.42 -12.59 0.87
C THR A 153 -8.43 -12.66 -0.30
N VAL A 154 -8.70 -11.91 -1.37
CA VAL A 154 -7.80 -11.85 -2.53
C VAL A 154 -6.45 -11.28 -2.10
N GLY A 155 -6.44 -10.30 -1.20
CA GLY A 155 -5.24 -9.70 -0.64
C GLY A 155 -4.41 -10.69 0.17
N ALA A 156 -5.03 -11.56 0.97
CA ALA A 156 -4.32 -12.62 1.67
C ALA A 156 -3.66 -13.60 0.70
N ALA A 157 -4.39 -14.00 -0.35
CA ALA A 157 -3.85 -14.86 -1.41
C ALA A 157 -2.71 -14.16 -2.19
N GLN A 158 -2.83 -12.86 -2.45
CA GLN A 158 -1.78 -12.05 -3.06
C GLN A 158 -0.57 -11.90 -2.16
N ILE A 159 -0.74 -11.75 -0.85
CA ILE A 159 0.38 -11.72 0.10
C ILE A 159 1.11 -13.06 0.08
N ALA A 160 0.39 -14.19 0.11
CA ALA A 160 1.00 -15.52 0.03
C ALA A 160 1.79 -15.71 -1.28
N LEU A 161 1.20 -15.29 -2.42
CA LEU A 161 1.84 -15.34 -3.73
C LEU A 161 3.05 -14.41 -3.81
N LYS A 162 2.89 -13.14 -3.43
CA LYS A 162 3.96 -12.14 -3.51
C LYS A 162 5.05 -12.47 -2.52
N ALA A 163 4.78 -12.62 -1.24
CA ALA A 163 5.80 -12.78 -0.21
C ALA A 163 6.53 -14.13 -0.28
N SER A 164 5.81 -15.22 -0.56
CA SER A 164 6.33 -16.59 -0.40
C SER A 164 6.27 -17.44 -1.67
N GLY A 165 5.75 -16.92 -2.79
CA GLY A 165 5.60 -17.69 -4.04
C GLY A 165 4.58 -18.83 -3.95
N LEU A 166 3.69 -18.80 -2.95
CA LEU A 166 2.73 -19.87 -2.71
C LEU A 166 1.50 -19.71 -3.60
N LEU A 167 1.11 -20.79 -4.26
CA LEU A 167 -0.10 -20.87 -5.06
C LEU A 167 -1.17 -21.68 -4.33
N PRO A 168 -2.45 -21.28 -4.40
CA PRO A 168 -3.55 -22.13 -3.95
C PRO A 168 -3.56 -23.45 -4.74
N ASN A 169 -3.74 -24.57 -4.05
CA ASN A 169 -3.88 -25.89 -4.67
C ASN A 169 -5.36 -26.21 -4.93
N GLY A 170 -5.64 -26.92 -6.02
CA GLY A 170 -6.98 -27.40 -6.37
C GLY A 170 -7.82 -26.43 -7.20
N ASN A 171 -9.15 -26.52 -7.06
CA ASN A 171 -10.10 -25.73 -7.82
C ASN A 171 -10.30 -24.35 -7.19
N VAL A 172 -9.54 -23.37 -7.66
CA VAL A 172 -9.63 -21.99 -7.15
C VAL A 172 -10.85 -21.29 -7.72
N VAL A 173 -11.74 -20.82 -6.85
CA VAL A 173 -12.86 -19.94 -7.22
C VAL A 173 -12.60 -18.54 -6.68
N LEU A 174 -12.67 -17.55 -7.55
CA LEU A 174 -12.57 -16.14 -7.19
C LEU A 174 -13.98 -15.55 -7.17
N ALA A 175 -14.41 -14.93 -6.07
CA ALA A 175 -15.73 -14.33 -5.96
C ALA A 175 -15.65 -12.95 -5.32
N GLY A 176 -16.28 -11.95 -5.94
CA GLY A 176 -16.25 -10.58 -5.43
C GLY A 176 -16.54 -9.56 -6.53
N THR A 177 -16.13 -8.31 -6.31
CA THR A 177 -16.28 -7.21 -7.28
C THR A 177 -14.99 -6.44 -7.44
N GLY A 178 -14.87 -5.76 -8.58
CA GLY A 178 -13.82 -4.78 -8.81
C GLY A 178 -12.52 -5.33 -9.38
N PRO A 179 -11.57 -4.44 -9.69
CA PRO A 179 -10.41 -4.75 -10.53
C PRO A 179 -9.40 -5.68 -9.86
N LEU A 180 -9.37 -5.73 -8.53
CA LEU A 180 -8.43 -6.56 -7.76
C LEU A 180 -8.62 -8.05 -8.06
N LEU A 181 -9.87 -8.47 -8.25
CA LEU A 181 -10.23 -9.86 -8.57
C LEU A 181 -9.58 -10.31 -9.88
N TYR A 182 -9.72 -9.48 -10.92
CA TYR A 182 -9.15 -9.72 -12.24
C TYR A 182 -7.62 -9.65 -12.25
N MET A 183 -7.04 -8.68 -11.52
CA MET A 183 -5.59 -8.57 -11.39
C MET A 183 -4.99 -9.82 -10.75
N PHE A 184 -5.60 -10.32 -9.67
CA PHE A 184 -5.12 -11.55 -9.03
C PHE A 184 -5.32 -12.78 -9.92
N ALA A 185 -6.45 -12.89 -10.63
CA ALA A 185 -6.66 -13.97 -11.59
C ALA A 185 -5.54 -14.02 -12.64
N ALA A 186 -5.17 -12.88 -13.22
CA ALA A 186 -4.07 -12.78 -14.18
C ALA A 186 -2.72 -13.18 -13.56
N GLN A 187 -2.41 -12.69 -12.35
CA GLN A 187 -1.17 -13.05 -11.63
C GLN A 187 -1.09 -14.55 -11.32
N LEU A 188 -2.21 -15.14 -10.89
CA LEU A 188 -2.31 -16.55 -10.58
C LEU A 188 -2.07 -17.41 -11.83
N LEU A 189 -2.68 -17.05 -12.96
CA LEU A 189 -2.47 -17.73 -14.24
C LEU A 189 -1.02 -17.60 -14.74
N GLN A 190 -0.43 -16.40 -14.67
CA GLN A 190 0.97 -16.18 -15.05
C GLN A 190 1.96 -16.94 -14.17
N ALA A 191 1.62 -17.16 -12.90
CA ALA A 191 2.40 -17.99 -11.98
C ALA A 191 2.19 -19.50 -12.18
N GLY A 192 1.34 -19.92 -13.14
CA GLY A 192 1.06 -21.33 -13.45
C GLY A 192 -0.08 -21.96 -12.65
N GLY A 193 -0.82 -21.15 -11.88
CA GLY A 193 -2.03 -21.58 -11.16
C GLY A 193 -3.24 -21.76 -12.09
N LYS A 194 -4.34 -22.27 -11.52
CA LYS A 194 -5.61 -22.49 -12.24
C LYS A 194 -6.74 -21.72 -11.55
N VAL A 195 -7.64 -21.16 -12.36
CA VAL A 195 -8.89 -20.54 -11.88
C VAL A 195 -10.05 -21.36 -12.42
N ALA A 196 -10.79 -22.03 -11.55
CA ALA A 196 -11.94 -22.85 -11.91
C ALA A 196 -13.17 -21.97 -12.24
N ALA A 197 -13.34 -20.86 -11.52
CA ALA A 197 -14.40 -19.89 -11.77
C ALA A 197 -14.04 -18.50 -11.25
N LEU A 198 -14.55 -17.47 -11.93
CA LEU A 198 -14.54 -16.08 -11.47
C LEU A 198 -15.99 -15.58 -11.43
N LEU A 199 -16.49 -15.31 -10.23
CA LEU A 199 -17.83 -14.84 -9.95
C LEU A 199 -17.77 -13.33 -9.66
N ASP A 200 -17.97 -12.51 -10.70
CA ASP A 200 -18.10 -11.06 -10.54
C ASP A 200 -19.51 -10.71 -10.07
N THR A 201 -19.61 -10.14 -8.87
CA THR A 201 -20.88 -9.74 -8.26
C THR A 201 -21.26 -8.29 -8.54
N THR A 202 -20.59 -7.64 -9.50
CA THR A 202 -20.88 -6.26 -9.91
C THR A 202 -22.31 -6.17 -10.48
N PRO A 203 -23.18 -5.28 -9.95
CA PRO A 203 -24.54 -5.13 -10.46
C PRO A 203 -24.58 -4.80 -11.95
N GLY A 204 -25.44 -5.48 -12.71
CA GLY A 204 -25.60 -5.28 -14.16
C GLY A 204 -25.80 -3.82 -14.58
N ALA A 205 -26.52 -3.05 -13.77
CA ALA A 205 -26.77 -1.63 -13.98
C ALA A 205 -25.48 -0.77 -14.02
N ASN A 206 -24.41 -1.21 -13.36
CA ASN A 206 -23.13 -0.49 -13.39
C ASN A 206 -22.44 -0.62 -14.75
N TYR A 207 -22.55 -1.77 -15.40
CA TYR A 207 -22.06 -1.93 -16.78
C TYR A 207 -22.86 -1.05 -17.74
N ALA A 208 -24.18 -1.01 -17.60
CA ALA A 208 -25.04 -0.13 -18.41
C ALA A 208 -24.72 1.35 -18.22
N LYS A 209 -24.36 1.80 -17.01
CA LYS A 209 -23.88 3.17 -16.78
C LYS A 209 -22.50 3.41 -17.40
N ALA A 210 -21.62 2.41 -17.34
CA ALA A 210 -20.26 2.50 -17.87
C ALA A 210 -20.19 2.58 -19.40
N THR A 211 -21.18 2.02 -20.14
CA THR A 211 -21.20 2.08 -21.62
C THR A 211 -21.16 3.52 -22.15
N SER A 212 -21.80 4.47 -21.45
CA SER A 212 -21.75 5.90 -21.80
C SER A 212 -20.34 6.49 -21.82
N ARG A 213 -19.39 5.87 -21.09
CA ARG A 213 -17.98 6.28 -21.01
C ARG A 213 -17.05 5.38 -21.82
N LEU A 214 -17.58 4.36 -22.50
CA LEU A 214 -16.78 3.38 -23.24
C LEU A 214 -15.94 4.05 -24.32
N LEU A 215 -16.55 4.94 -25.11
CA LEU A 215 -15.84 5.68 -26.16
C LEU A 215 -14.70 6.51 -25.57
N SER A 216 -14.97 7.28 -24.52
CA SER A 216 -13.92 8.07 -23.85
C SER A 216 -12.80 7.21 -23.26
N PHE A 217 -13.12 6.01 -22.78
CA PHE A 217 -12.12 5.07 -22.28
C PHE A 217 -11.26 4.52 -23.41
N LEU A 218 -11.84 4.15 -24.55
CA LEU A 218 -11.12 3.60 -25.72
C LEU A 218 -10.06 4.56 -26.26
N PHE A 219 -10.30 5.87 -26.18
CA PHE A 219 -9.32 6.90 -26.56
C PHE A 219 -8.35 7.28 -25.43
N SER A 220 -8.47 6.68 -24.25
CA SER A 220 -7.55 6.93 -23.14
C SER A 220 -6.26 6.12 -23.30
N PRO A 221 -5.14 6.59 -22.72
CA PRO A 221 -3.88 5.82 -22.69
C PRO A 221 -3.99 4.50 -21.92
N TYR A 222 -5.10 4.27 -21.20
CA TYR A 222 -5.35 3.04 -20.43
C TYR A 222 -6.02 1.94 -21.25
N ALA A 223 -6.67 2.24 -22.38
CA ALA A 223 -7.38 1.24 -23.19
C ALA A 223 -6.47 0.13 -23.71
N LEU A 224 -5.27 0.50 -24.13
CA LEU A 224 -4.25 -0.43 -24.63
C LEU A 224 -3.46 -1.09 -23.50
N LYS A 225 -3.62 -0.65 -22.25
CA LYS A 225 -2.84 -1.17 -21.12
C LYS A 225 -3.21 -2.62 -20.82
N GLY A 226 -4.49 -2.99 -20.95
CA GLY A 226 -4.96 -4.37 -20.75
C GLY A 226 -4.37 -5.37 -21.74
N PHE A 227 -4.21 -4.97 -23.01
CA PHE A 227 -3.62 -5.82 -24.06
C PHE A 227 -2.13 -6.12 -23.88
N ARG A 228 -1.42 -5.34 -23.05
CA ARG A 228 0.00 -5.59 -22.74
C ARG A 228 0.21 -6.68 -21.68
N PHE A 229 -0.87 -7.16 -21.06
CA PHE A 229 -0.86 -8.22 -20.04
C PHE A 229 -1.44 -9.56 -20.54
N SER A 230 -1.92 -9.62 -21.78
CA SER A 230 -2.28 -10.85 -22.51
C SER A 230 -1.08 -11.33 -23.32
#